data_AF-A0A058ZTL9-F1
#
_entry.id   AF-A0A058ZTL9-F1
#
_cell.length_a   1.000
_cell.length_b   1.000
_cell.length_c   1.000
_cell.angle_alpha   90.00
_cell.angle_beta   90.00
_cell.angle_gamma   90.00
#
_symmetry.space_group_name_H-M   'P 1'
#
loop_
_entity.id
_entity.type
_entity.pdbx_description
1 polymer ?
#
loop_
_entity_poly.entity_id
_entity_poly.type
_entity_poly.pdbx_seq_one_letter_code
_entity_poly.pdbx_strand_id
1 'polypeptide(L)'
;MIISCREVVPELKAAGASWIHFDEPTLVMDLDSHKLQAFTEAYSELESCLSGVNVVVETYFADVPAEAYKVLTSLKGVTGFGFDLVDGTKTLDLIKGGFPTSKYLFAGVVDGRNIWANDLAGSPSTLHVLESIVGKYKLVVSTSCSLLHTLVDLSWFAFVAQKVVEVTALAKALAVQKDEAAALRGSDHCHATTVSARLGAQQTKLNLPVIPTTIIDSFPQTEELRRIHFEYKDKKISEEEYVKAIKEEINKVVKLQEELDIDVLVHGEPERSGMVEYFAEQLSGFAFTINGWVQSYGSHCVKPPIIYGDVSRPKPVIVFWSTTAHSMTTRLMKGILIGPITILNCSFVQNDQPRFQTCYQIALAIKDEVEDLEKAVINIIQIDELALRKGLPLGKSEQSLYLDWAVHSFRVTHCGNFGFDEKLLSIFHKGVQYGAGIGPNVCDINSLMIPSAEEIAERTTKMLTTNVSWFNPDFILETHKHTGVKLALKIFVATAELLCTRLAEVKKEKFE
;
A
#
# COMPACT_ATOMS: atom_id res chain seq x y z
N MET A 1 7.53 -28.24 -5.67
CA MET A 1 6.19 -28.39 -6.27
C MET A 1 5.99 -29.82 -6.76
N ILE A 2 6.14 -30.17 -8.06
CA ILE A 2 5.72 -31.48 -8.62
C ILE A 2 6.10 -32.70 -7.76
N ILE A 3 7.35 -32.79 -7.30
CA ILE A 3 7.81 -33.88 -6.40
C ILE A 3 6.99 -33.91 -5.11
N SER A 4 6.93 -32.80 -4.38
CA SER A 4 6.16 -32.63 -3.15
C SER A 4 4.66 -32.90 -3.35
N CYS A 5 4.09 -32.52 -4.49
CA CYS A 5 2.70 -32.79 -4.84
C CYS A 5 2.45 -34.30 -5.06
N ARG A 6 3.42 -35.02 -5.65
CA ARG A 6 3.39 -36.49 -5.81
C ARG A 6 3.46 -37.25 -4.49
N GLU A 7 4.01 -36.63 -3.44
CA GLU A 7 4.10 -37.19 -2.08
C GLU A 7 2.84 -36.85 -1.26
N VAL A 8 2.44 -35.58 -1.23
CA VAL A 8 1.35 -35.07 -0.37
C VAL A 8 -0.05 -35.45 -0.88
N VAL A 9 -0.31 -35.51 -2.19
CA VAL A 9 -1.65 -35.86 -2.71
C VAL A 9 -2.07 -37.29 -2.33
N PRO A 10 -1.21 -38.33 -2.41
CA PRO A 10 -1.50 -39.65 -1.85
C PRO A 10 -1.79 -39.67 -0.35
N GLU A 11 -1.07 -38.86 0.46
CA GLU A 11 -1.31 -38.76 1.90
C GLU A 11 -2.68 -38.12 2.20
N LEU A 12 -3.02 -37.02 1.53
CA LEU A 12 -4.34 -36.40 1.64
C LEU A 12 -5.47 -37.36 1.22
N LYS A 13 -5.28 -38.13 0.14
CA LYS A 13 -6.21 -39.20 -0.27
C LYS A 13 -6.37 -40.28 0.81
N ALA A 14 -5.27 -40.73 1.40
CA ALA A 14 -5.29 -41.72 2.48
C ALA A 14 -5.97 -41.19 3.76
N ALA A 15 -5.87 -39.88 4.01
CA ALA A 15 -6.61 -39.18 5.07
C ALA A 15 -8.11 -38.93 4.72
N GLY A 16 -8.56 -39.30 3.53
CA GLY A 16 -9.97 -39.21 3.11
C GLY A 16 -10.35 -37.92 2.37
N ALA A 17 -9.38 -37.10 1.92
CA ALA A 17 -9.67 -35.91 1.13
C ALA A 17 -10.33 -36.28 -0.21
N SER A 18 -11.56 -35.79 -0.43
CA SER A 18 -12.35 -36.00 -1.65
C SER A 18 -12.23 -34.85 -2.65
N TRP A 19 -11.73 -33.69 -2.19
CA TRP A 19 -11.41 -32.50 -2.97
C TRP A 19 -10.06 -31.94 -2.51
N ILE A 20 -9.27 -31.40 -3.44
CA ILE A 20 -8.03 -30.65 -3.16
C ILE A 20 -8.07 -29.36 -3.99
N HIS A 21 -7.83 -28.22 -3.34
CA HIS A 21 -7.65 -26.92 -3.98
C HIS A 21 -6.16 -26.66 -4.22
N PHE A 22 -5.83 -26.09 -5.38
CA PHE A 22 -4.51 -25.58 -5.72
C PHE A 22 -4.62 -24.09 -6.05
N ASP A 23 -4.00 -23.26 -5.24
CA ASP A 23 -3.95 -21.81 -5.45
C ASP A 23 -2.90 -21.50 -6.51
N GLU A 24 -3.34 -21.01 -7.68
CA GLU A 24 -2.46 -20.62 -8.79
C GLU A 24 -2.60 -19.12 -9.15
N PRO A 25 -2.59 -18.19 -8.17
CA PRO A 25 -2.87 -16.77 -8.41
C PRO A 25 -1.85 -16.08 -9.33
N THR A 26 -0.69 -16.69 -9.60
CA THR A 26 0.27 -16.15 -10.59
C THR A 26 -0.29 -16.12 -12.01
N LEU A 27 -1.34 -16.90 -12.30
CA LEU A 27 -2.03 -16.91 -13.59
C LEU A 27 -2.80 -15.62 -13.91
N VAL A 28 -3.06 -14.72 -12.94
CA VAL A 28 -3.67 -13.41 -13.20
C VAL A 28 -2.65 -12.35 -13.70
N MET A 29 -1.37 -12.72 -13.75
CA MET A 29 -0.30 -11.85 -14.25
C MET A 29 -0.06 -12.06 -15.75
N ASP A 30 0.52 -11.06 -16.43
CA ASP A 30 1.02 -11.20 -17.80
C ASP A 30 2.26 -12.12 -17.87
N LEU A 31 2.00 -13.43 -17.89
CA LEU A 31 3.00 -14.49 -18.00
C LEU A 31 3.45 -14.71 -19.45
N ASP A 32 4.76 -14.92 -19.64
CA ASP A 32 5.34 -15.33 -20.91
C ASP A 32 4.90 -16.75 -21.31
N SER A 33 4.86 -17.04 -22.62
CA SER A 33 4.40 -18.33 -23.15
C SER A 33 5.11 -19.55 -22.54
N HIS A 34 6.41 -19.46 -22.27
CA HIS A 34 7.18 -20.54 -21.64
C HIS A 34 6.73 -20.85 -20.19
N LYS A 35 6.16 -19.88 -19.47
CA LYS A 35 5.63 -20.07 -18.11
C LYS A 35 4.27 -20.78 -18.14
N LEU A 36 3.41 -20.38 -19.09
CA LEU A 36 2.13 -21.06 -19.36
C LEU A 36 2.34 -22.49 -19.89
N GLN A 37 3.39 -22.72 -20.68
CA GLN A 37 3.81 -24.06 -21.08
C GLN A 37 4.28 -24.89 -19.88
N ALA A 38 5.19 -24.37 -19.05
CA ALA A 38 5.68 -25.07 -17.85
C ALA A 38 4.55 -25.41 -16.86
N PHE A 39 3.54 -24.54 -16.74
CA PHE A 39 2.31 -24.81 -16.00
C PHE A 39 1.52 -25.98 -16.60
N THR A 40 1.32 -25.98 -17.93
CA THR A 40 0.65 -27.08 -18.66
C THR A 40 1.37 -28.41 -18.46
N GLU A 41 2.71 -28.40 -18.54
CA GLU A 41 3.57 -29.56 -18.34
C GLU A 41 3.51 -30.06 -16.90
N ALA A 42 3.55 -29.17 -15.90
CA ALA A 42 3.44 -29.53 -14.49
C ALA A 42 2.12 -30.23 -14.14
N TYR A 43 0.98 -29.74 -14.63
CA TYR A 43 -0.31 -30.40 -14.41
C TYR A 43 -0.44 -31.70 -15.22
N SER A 44 0.14 -31.76 -16.43
CA SER A 44 0.24 -33.00 -17.22
C SER A 44 1.04 -34.08 -16.48
N GLU A 45 2.15 -33.71 -15.82
CA GLU A 45 2.95 -34.60 -14.98
C GLU A 45 2.21 -35.07 -13.71
N LEU A 46 1.17 -34.35 -13.28
CA LEU A 46 0.40 -34.66 -12.07
C LEU A 46 -0.88 -35.46 -12.36
N GLU A 47 -1.40 -35.56 -13.59
CA GLU A 47 -2.71 -36.19 -13.89
C GLU A 47 -2.88 -37.60 -13.29
N SER A 48 -1.84 -38.44 -13.34
CA SER A 48 -1.86 -39.80 -12.77
C SER A 48 -1.92 -39.80 -11.24
N CYS A 49 -1.28 -38.83 -10.59
CA CYS A 49 -1.29 -38.63 -9.15
C CYS A 49 -2.61 -37.99 -8.67
N LEU A 50 -3.21 -37.11 -9.47
CA LEU A 50 -4.49 -36.47 -9.19
C LEU A 50 -5.68 -37.42 -9.39
N SER A 51 -5.61 -38.35 -10.35
CA SER A 51 -6.64 -39.38 -10.61
C SER A 51 -7.27 -40.00 -9.35
N GLY A 52 -8.59 -39.90 -9.19
CA GLY A 52 -9.33 -40.42 -8.04
C GLY A 52 -9.57 -39.45 -6.87
N VAL A 53 -9.13 -38.19 -6.95
CA VAL A 53 -9.67 -37.08 -6.13
C VAL A 53 -10.19 -35.98 -7.06
N ASN A 54 -11.15 -35.18 -6.58
CA ASN A 54 -11.55 -33.98 -7.30
C ASN A 54 -10.51 -32.88 -7.05
N VAL A 55 -10.21 -32.10 -8.09
CA VAL A 55 -9.18 -31.04 -8.03
C VAL A 55 -9.80 -29.72 -8.47
N VAL A 56 -9.57 -28.66 -7.71
CA VAL A 56 -9.88 -27.28 -8.12
C VAL A 56 -8.57 -26.53 -8.27
N VAL A 57 -8.46 -25.72 -9.32
CA VAL A 57 -7.42 -24.69 -9.42
C VAL A 57 -8.09 -23.34 -9.30
N GLU A 58 -7.67 -22.54 -8.31
CA GLU A 58 -8.27 -21.23 -8.03
C GLU A 58 -7.32 -20.08 -8.39
N THR A 59 -7.90 -19.02 -8.95
CA THR A 59 -7.23 -17.81 -9.40
C THR A 59 -7.97 -16.59 -8.88
N TYR A 60 -7.25 -15.61 -8.33
CA TYR A 60 -7.85 -14.52 -7.58
C TYR A 60 -7.01 -13.24 -7.57
N PHE A 61 -7.60 -12.14 -7.07
CA PHE A 61 -7.05 -10.77 -6.95
C PHE A 61 -7.09 -9.89 -8.20
N ALA A 62 -7.27 -10.45 -9.39
CA ALA A 62 -7.40 -9.72 -10.67
C ALA A 62 -7.95 -10.64 -11.77
N ASP A 63 -8.17 -10.07 -12.97
CA ASP A 63 -8.56 -10.82 -14.17
C ASP A 63 -7.52 -11.85 -14.62
N VAL A 64 -7.97 -13.01 -15.10
CA VAL A 64 -7.13 -14.00 -15.78
C VAL A 64 -6.96 -13.62 -17.26
N PRO A 65 -5.74 -13.43 -17.79
CA PRO A 65 -5.50 -13.16 -19.21
C PRO A 65 -6.02 -14.29 -20.11
N ALA A 66 -6.53 -13.94 -21.30
CA ALA A 66 -7.22 -14.89 -22.18
C ALA A 66 -6.42 -16.15 -22.54
N GLU A 67 -5.09 -16.07 -22.69
CA GLU A 67 -4.26 -17.25 -22.95
C GLU A 67 -4.06 -18.12 -21.71
N ALA A 68 -3.96 -17.51 -20.51
CA ALA A 68 -3.93 -18.25 -19.25
C ALA A 68 -5.26 -18.96 -18.98
N TYR A 69 -6.40 -18.31 -19.28
CA TYR A 69 -7.73 -18.90 -19.20
C TYR A 69 -7.89 -20.12 -20.13
N LYS A 70 -7.43 -20.04 -21.39
CA LYS A 70 -7.41 -21.18 -22.32
C LYS A 70 -6.56 -22.34 -21.81
N VAL A 71 -5.36 -22.04 -21.32
CA VAL A 71 -4.44 -23.05 -20.77
C VAL A 71 -5.07 -23.74 -19.57
N LEU A 72 -5.56 -22.97 -18.59
CA LEU A 72 -6.21 -23.46 -17.39
C LEU A 72 -7.41 -24.36 -17.72
N THR A 73 -8.35 -23.85 -18.55
CA THR A 73 -9.56 -24.59 -18.92
C THR A 73 -9.31 -25.84 -19.78
N SER A 74 -8.12 -25.97 -20.38
CA SER A 74 -7.71 -27.17 -21.14
C SER A 74 -7.23 -28.34 -20.28
N LEU A 75 -6.88 -28.11 -19.00
CA LEU A 75 -6.30 -29.15 -18.13
C LEU A 75 -7.27 -30.30 -17.90
N LYS A 76 -6.89 -31.54 -18.24
CA LYS A 76 -7.79 -32.70 -18.19
C LYS A 76 -7.94 -33.22 -16.75
N GLY A 77 -6.82 -33.36 -16.03
CA GLY A 77 -6.77 -33.83 -14.63
C GLY A 77 -7.42 -32.92 -13.58
N VAL A 78 -7.79 -31.67 -13.91
CA VAL A 78 -8.47 -30.75 -12.99
C VAL A 78 -10.00 -30.95 -13.08
N THR A 79 -10.72 -30.88 -11.97
CA THR A 79 -12.18 -31.11 -11.90
C THR A 79 -12.99 -29.82 -11.98
N GLY A 80 -12.48 -28.71 -11.46
CA GLY A 80 -13.11 -27.40 -11.53
C GLY A 80 -12.11 -26.24 -11.48
N PHE A 81 -12.60 -25.04 -11.79
CA PHE A 81 -11.79 -23.82 -11.83
C PHE A 81 -12.46 -22.72 -11.02
N GLY A 82 -11.70 -22.05 -10.18
CA GLY A 82 -12.15 -20.90 -9.38
C GLY A 82 -11.60 -19.58 -9.92
N PHE A 83 -12.48 -18.59 -9.97
CA PHE A 83 -12.17 -17.24 -10.43
C PHE A 83 -12.76 -16.22 -9.46
N ASP A 84 -11.95 -15.23 -9.09
CA ASP A 84 -12.41 -13.96 -8.54
C ASP A 84 -13.28 -13.24 -9.57
N LEU A 85 -14.57 -13.05 -9.26
CA LEU A 85 -15.53 -12.34 -10.09
C LEU A 85 -16.01 -11.03 -9.45
N VAL A 86 -15.32 -10.59 -8.38
CA VAL A 86 -15.50 -9.26 -7.77
C VAL A 86 -14.60 -8.27 -8.50
N ASP A 87 -13.32 -8.61 -8.66
CA ASP A 87 -12.37 -7.83 -9.46
C ASP A 87 -12.26 -8.34 -10.92
N GLY A 88 -12.47 -9.64 -11.16
CA GLY A 88 -12.29 -10.31 -12.46
C GLY A 88 -13.41 -10.10 -13.49
N THR A 89 -13.75 -8.85 -13.79
CA THR A 89 -14.85 -8.49 -14.70
C THR A 89 -14.67 -8.97 -16.15
N LYS A 90 -13.44 -9.00 -16.69
CA LYS A 90 -13.17 -9.52 -18.05
C LYS A 90 -13.16 -11.06 -18.07
N THR A 91 -12.83 -11.69 -16.94
CA THR A 91 -12.84 -13.14 -16.74
C THR A 91 -14.26 -13.69 -16.80
N LEU A 92 -15.23 -12.95 -16.26
CA LEU A 92 -16.65 -13.21 -16.48
C LEU A 92 -17.03 -13.22 -17.97
N ASP A 93 -16.47 -12.31 -18.78
CA ASP A 93 -16.71 -12.28 -20.24
C ASP A 93 -16.00 -13.42 -20.99
N LEU A 94 -14.82 -13.88 -20.52
CA LEU A 94 -14.18 -15.10 -21.03
C LEU A 94 -15.05 -16.34 -20.75
N ILE A 95 -15.69 -16.42 -19.58
CA ILE A 95 -16.61 -17.51 -19.22
C ILE A 95 -17.88 -17.45 -20.09
N LYS A 96 -18.44 -16.27 -20.36
CA LYS A 96 -19.53 -16.08 -21.36
C LYS A 96 -19.12 -16.50 -22.77
N GLY A 97 -17.85 -16.31 -23.13
CA GLY A 97 -17.27 -16.78 -24.40
C GLY A 97 -17.16 -18.31 -24.51
N GLY A 98 -17.12 -19.03 -23.39
CA GLY A 98 -17.24 -20.48 -23.33
C GLY A 98 -16.53 -21.10 -22.12
N PHE A 99 -17.17 -22.11 -21.51
CA PHE A 99 -16.62 -22.87 -20.38
C PHE A 99 -16.72 -24.39 -20.64
N PRO A 100 -15.77 -25.23 -20.17
CA PRO A 100 -15.82 -26.67 -20.44
C PRO A 100 -16.93 -27.37 -19.63
N THR A 101 -17.94 -27.90 -20.33
CA THR A 101 -19.18 -28.46 -19.76
C THR A 101 -19.02 -29.65 -18.80
N SER A 102 -17.85 -30.29 -18.76
CA SER A 102 -17.55 -31.37 -17.81
C SER A 102 -17.03 -30.87 -16.46
N LYS A 103 -16.56 -29.62 -16.38
CA LYS A 103 -15.86 -29.04 -15.22
C LYS A 103 -16.83 -28.29 -14.31
N TYR A 104 -16.44 -28.09 -13.05
CA TYR A 104 -17.14 -27.19 -12.13
C TYR A 104 -16.58 -25.77 -12.23
N LEU A 105 -17.43 -24.76 -12.01
CA LEU A 105 -17.06 -23.35 -11.91
C LEU A 105 -17.28 -22.88 -10.48
N PHE A 106 -16.21 -22.44 -9.82
CA PHE A 106 -16.25 -21.81 -8.51
C PHE A 106 -16.29 -20.29 -8.73
N ALA A 107 -17.48 -19.71 -8.58
CA ALA A 107 -17.78 -18.32 -8.86
C ALA A 107 -17.54 -17.47 -7.60
N GLY A 108 -16.35 -16.86 -7.54
CA GLY A 108 -15.90 -16.05 -6.42
C GLY A 108 -16.55 -14.67 -6.39
N VAL A 109 -17.82 -14.62 -5.99
CA VAL A 109 -18.66 -13.40 -6.00
C VAL A 109 -18.76 -12.70 -4.64
N VAL A 110 -18.35 -13.34 -3.54
CA VAL A 110 -18.31 -12.71 -2.21
C VAL A 110 -16.90 -12.21 -1.92
N ASP A 111 -16.72 -10.89 -1.90
CA ASP A 111 -15.43 -10.20 -1.73
C ASP A 111 -14.66 -10.71 -0.50
N GLY A 112 -13.48 -11.32 -0.71
CA GLY A 112 -12.59 -11.81 0.34
C GLY A 112 -11.48 -10.84 0.78
N ARG A 113 -11.48 -9.59 0.26
CA ARG A 113 -10.49 -8.53 0.55
C ARG A 113 -11.08 -7.30 1.22
N ASN A 114 -12.40 -7.11 1.18
CA ASN A 114 -13.08 -5.93 1.72
C ASN A 114 -14.27 -6.31 2.61
N ILE A 115 -14.68 -5.40 3.50
CA ILE A 115 -15.67 -5.67 4.57
C ILE A 115 -17.12 -5.29 4.22
N TRP A 116 -17.36 -4.81 3.01
CA TRP A 116 -18.72 -4.47 2.57
C TRP A 116 -19.56 -5.71 2.38
N ALA A 117 -20.86 -5.55 2.63
CA ALA A 117 -21.86 -6.54 2.27
C ALA A 117 -21.82 -6.81 0.76
N ASN A 118 -22.07 -8.05 0.39
CA ASN A 118 -22.18 -8.46 -1.00
C ASN A 118 -23.30 -7.69 -1.72
N ASP A 119 -23.11 -7.40 -3.01
CA ASP A 119 -24.19 -6.90 -3.86
C ASP A 119 -25.21 -8.02 -4.11
N LEU A 120 -26.23 -8.06 -3.25
CA LEU A 120 -27.35 -9.01 -3.32
C LEU A 120 -28.30 -8.76 -4.51
N ALA A 121 -28.07 -7.74 -5.35
CA ALA A 121 -28.77 -7.56 -6.62
C ALA A 121 -27.93 -8.10 -7.79
N GLY A 122 -26.71 -7.59 -7.98
CA GLY A 122 -25.83 -7.97 -9.10
C GLY A 122 -25.17 -9.35 -8.98
N SER A 123 -24.98 -9.87 -7.76
CA SER A 123 -24.39 -11.21 -7.57
C SER A 123 -25.36 -12.32 -8.02
N PRO A 124 -26.66 -12.32 -7.65
CA PRO A 124 -27.65 -13.23 -8.24
C PRO A 124 -27.75 -13.11 -9.78
N SER A 125 -27.73 -11.91 -10.35
CA SER A 125 -27.71 -11.71 -11.81
C SER A 125 -26.54 -12.43 -12.46
N THR A 126 -25.34 -12.22 -11.90
CA THR A 126 -24.09 -12.85 -12.36
C THR A 126 -24.17 -14.37 -12.24
N LEU A 127 -24.62 -14.88 -11.08
CA LEU A 127 -24.77 -16.31 -10.84
C LEU A 127 -25.79 -16.99 -11.76
N HIS A 128 -26.90 -16.33 -12.13
CA HIS A 128 -27.85 -16.88 -13.11
C HIS A 128 -27.30 -16.90 -14.54
N VAL A 129 -26.52 -15.89 -14.95
CA VAL A 129 -25.78 -15.93 -16.22
C VAL A 129 -24.82 -17.13 -16.24
N LEU A 130 -24.06 -17.33 -15.17
CA LEU A 130 -23.15 -18.48 -15.04
C LEU A 130 -23.90 -19.83 -14.99
N GLU A 131 -25.04 -19.91 -14.30
CA GLU A 131 -25.89 -21.10 -14.26
C GLU A 131 -26.36 -21.52 -15.67
N SER A 132 -26.66 -20.55 -16.54
CA SER A 132 -27.04 -20.82 -17.93
C SER A 132 -25.88 -21.33 -18.81
N ILE A 133 -24.63 -21.06 -18.44
CA ILE A 133 -23.43 -21.46 -19.18
C ILE A 133 -22.94 -22.84 -18.73
N VAL A 134 -22.79 -23.06 -17.41
CA VAL A 134 -22.20 -24.29 -16.86
C VAL A 134 -23.24 -25.32 -16.42
N GLY A 135 -24.48 -24.91 -16.19
CA GLY A 135 -25.56 -25.73 -15.65
C GLY A 135 -25.59 -25.77 -14.12
N LYS A 136 -26.79 -25.82 -13.55
CA LYS A 136 -27.07 -25.76 -12.10
C LYS A 136 -26.21 -26.67 -11.21
N TYR A 137 -25.85 -27.86 -11.70
CA TYR A 137 -25.07 -28.86 -10.95
C TYR A 137 -23.55 -28.69 -11.09
N LYS A 138 -23.08 -27.65 -11.78
CA LYS A 138 -21.65 -27.33 -11.99
C LYS A 138 -21.23 -25.96 -11.48
N LEU A 139 -22.18 -25.09 -11.16
CA LEU A 139 -21.92 -23.81 -10.51
C LEU A 139 -21.77 -24.00 -8.99
N VAL A 140 -20.68 -23.48 -8.43
CA VAL A 140 -20.44 -23.38 -6.99
C VAL A 140 -20.29 -21.90 -6.65
N VAL A 141 -21.02 -21.41 -5.65
CA VAL A 141 -20.82 -20.04 -5.12
C VAL A 141 -19.65 -20.07 -4.15
N SER A 142 -18.69 -19.17 -4.30
CA SER A 142 -17.51 -19.06 -3.43
C SER A 142 -17.21 -17.60 -3.06
N THR A 143 -16.24 -17.41 -2.16
CA THR A 143 -15.59 -16.12 -1.96
C THR A 143 -14.61 -15.83 -3.10
N SER A 144 -14.30 -14.56 -3.35
CA SER A 144 -13.35 -14.17 -4.41
C SER A 144 -11.91 -14.58 -4.12
N CYS A 145 -11.56 -14.69 -2.84
CA CYS A 145 -10.30 -15.25 -2.36
C CYS A 145 -10.46 -15.82 -0.94
N SER A 146 -9.36 -16.22 -0.31
CA SER A 146 -9.31 -16.50 1.13
C SER A 146 -9.76 -15.30 1.95
N LEU A 147 -10.59 -15.55 2.98
CA LEU A 147 -11.09 -14.51 3.90
C LEU A 147 -10.04 -14.00 4.91
N LEU A 148 -8.79 -14.47 4.82
CA LEU A 148 -7.64 -14.02 5.61
C LEU A 148 -7.43 -12.48 5.60
N HIS A 149 -7.89 -11.82 4.54
CA HIS A 149 -7.77 -10.38 4.35
C HIS A 149 -8.96 -9.57 4.92
N THR A 150 -9.89 -10.24 5.62
CA THR A 150 -11.09 -9.63 6.22
C THR A 150 -11.13 -9.78 7.75
N LEU A 151 -12.01 -9.02 8.39
CA LEU A 151 -12.20 -9.00 9.84
C LEU A 151 -13.10 -10.16 10.29
N VAL A 152 -13.08 -10.56 11.57
CA VAL A 152 -13.69 -11.83 12.03
C VAL A 152 -15.23 -11.77 12.18
N ASP A 153 -15.75 -10.87 13.03
CA ASP A 153 -17.20 -10.75 13.31
C ASP A 153 -17.59 -9.34 13.82
N LEU A 154 -18.69 -8.77 13.30
CA LEU A 154 -19.44 -7.61 13.84
C LEU A 154 -20.73 -7.36 13.03
N SER A 155 -21.63 -6.51 13.54
CA SER A 155 -23.07 -6.52 13.17
C SER A 155 -23.54 -5.60 12.03
N TRP A 156 -22.70 -4.69 11.51
CA TRP A 156 -23.08 -3.73 10.44
C TRP A 156 -22.26 -3.86 9.15
N PHE A 157 -21.29 -4.77 9.12
CA PHE A 157 -20.42 -5.04 7.97
C PHE A 157 -20.41 -6.54 7.67
N ALA A 158 -20.03 -6.94 6.46
CA ALA A 158 -19.78 -8.34 6.17
C ALA A 158 -18.34 -8.69 6.54
N PHE A 159 -18.16 -9.24 7.74
CA PHE A 159 -16.90 -9.83 8.21
C PHE A 159 -16.92 -11.36 7.91
N VAL A 160 -15.89 -12.13 8.30
CA VAL A 160 -15.73 -13.56 7.97
C VAL A 160 -17.02 -14.35 8.22
N ALA A 161 -17.62 -14.20 9.41
CA ALA A 161 -18.84 -14.92 9.78
C ALA A 161 -20.02 -14.58 8.84
N GLN A 162 -20.19 -13.30 8.51
CA GLN A 162 -21.24 -12.79 7.65
C GLN A 162 -21.02 -13.22 6.19
N LYS A 163 -19.79 -13.18 5.67
CA LYS A 163 -19.46 -13.60 4.29
C LYS A 163 -19.73 -15.08 4.05
N VAL A 164 -19.52 -15.94 5.05
CA VAL A 164 -19.92 -17.36 4.99
C VAL A 164 -21.45 -17.51 4.92
N VAL A 165 -22.20 -16.63 5.59
CA VAL A 165 -23.66 -16.55 5.48
C VAL A 165 -24.08 -16.00 4.10
N GLU A 166 -23.37 -15.02 3.52
CA GLU A 166 -23.63 -14.48 2.19
C GLU A 166 -23.48 -15.54 1.09
N VAL A 167 -22.38 -16.31 1.08
CA VAL A 167 -22.20 -17.46 0.16
C VAL A 167 -23.38 -18.44 0.30
N THR A 168 -23.77 -18.75 1.53
CA THR A 168 -24.89 -19.64 1.85
C THR A 168 -26.26 -19.05 1.44
N ALA A 169 -26.42 -17.74 1.46
CA ALA A 169 -27.63 -17.02 1.07
C ALA A 169 -27.73 -16.93 -0.45
N LEU A 170 -26.66 -16.56 -1.15
CA LEU A 170 -26.59 -16.53 -2.62
C LEU A 170 -26.83 -17.91 -3.24
N ALA A 171 -26.24 -18.97 -2.68
CA ALA A 171 -26.50 -20.35 -3.12
C ALA A 171 -27.98 -20.78 -2.97
N LYS A 172 -28.75 -20.12 -2.08
CA LYS A 172 -30.21 -20.29 -1.95
C LYS A 172 -30.99 -19.31 -2.82
N ALA A 173 -30.50 -18.09 -3.00
CA ALA A 173 -31.09 -17.05 -3.86
C ALA A 173 -31.02 -17.43 -5.35
N LEU A 174 -30.07 -18.27 -5.75
CA LEU A 174 -30.04 -19.01 -7.03
C LEU A 174 -31.30 -19.88 -7.32
N ALA A 175 -32.29 -19.89 -6.43
CA ALA A 175 -33.62 -20.46 -6.66
C ALA A 175 -34.72 -19.40 -6.95
N VAL A 176 -34.47 -18.09 -6.75
CA VAL A 176 -35.47 -17.01 -6.87
C VAL A 176 -34.82 -15.68 -7.33
N GLN A 177 -35.16 -15.21 -8.53
CA GLN A 177 -34.58 -14.02 -9.19
C GLN A 177 -35.08 -12.66 -8.66
N LYS A 178 -34.18 -11.64 -8.59
CA LYS A 178 -34.26 -10.40 -9.42
C LYS A 178 -33.09 -9.41 -9.24
N ASP A 179 -32.91 -8.57 -10.27
CA ASP A 179 -31.84 -7.60 -10.57
C ASP A 179 -32.21 -6.14 -10.09
N GLU A 180 -31.49 -5.01 -10.29
CA GLU A 180 -30.40 -4.60 -11.22
C GLU A 180 -29.75 -3.21 -10.86
N ALA A 181 -28.56 -2.89 -11.46
CA ALA A 181 -28.02 -1.56 -11.89
C ALA A 181 -27.40 -0.50 -10.91
N ALA A 182 -26.54 0.42 -11.44
CA ALA A 182 -25.58 1.28 -10.69
C ALA A 182 -25.04 2.59 -11.37
N ALA A 183 -24.37 3.46 -10.55
CA ALA A 183 -23.22 4.40 -10.78
C ALA A 183 -23.14 5.53 -11.87
N LEU A 184 -22.34 6.61 -11.62
CA LEU A 184 -21.83 7.65 -12.59
C LEU A 184 -20.62 8.54 -12.07
N ARG A 185 -20.04 9.48 -12.88
CA ARG A 185 -18.72 10.21 -12.71
C ARG A 185 -18.71 11.67 -13.27
N GLY A 186 -17.70 12.60 -13.23
CA GLY A 186 -16.36 12.74 -12.57
C GLY A 186 -15.24 13.45 -13.43
N SER A 187 -14.54 14.53 -12.96
CA SER A 187 -13.47 15.36 -13.67
C SER A 187 -12.86 16.51 -12.80
N ASP A 188 -11.87 17.40 -13.14
CA ASP A 188 -10.50 17.39 -13.76
C ASP A 188 -9.87 18.86 -13.80
N HIS A 189 -8.59 19.07 -14.24
CA HIS A 189 -7.80 20.33 -14.55
C HIS A 189 -7.06 21.09 -13.40
N CYS A 190 -5.93 21.84 -13.53
CA CYS A 190 -4.64 21.92 -14.30
C CYS A 190 -3.77 23.10 -13.67
N HIS A 191 -2.46 23.43 -13.85
CA HIS A 191 -1.26 23.01 -14.64
C HIS A 191 0.09 23.47 -13.96
N ALA A 192 1.32 23.24 -14.52
CA ALA A 192 2.65 23.36 -13.81
C ALA A 192 3.74 24.32 -14.35
N THR A 193 4.68 24.68 -13.46
CA THR A 193 6.03 25.26 -13.73
C THR A 193 7.18 24.24 -13.55
N THR A 194 8.37 24.55 -14.10
CA THR A 194 9.50 23.59 -14.24
C THR A 194 10.37 23.39 -12.99
N VAL A 195 11.04 22.24 -12.89
CA VAL A 195 11.84 21.83 -11.71
C VAL A 195 13.05 22.73 -11.47
N SER A 196 13.80 23.09 -12.53
CA SER A 196 15.03 23.87 -12.42
C SER A 196 14.81 25.26 -11.78
N ALA A 197 13.68 25.91 -12.08
CA ALA A 197 13.31 27.18 -11.46
C ALA A 197 13.02 27.03 -9.95
N ARG A 198 12.47 25.90 -9.51
CA ARG A 198 12.22 25.62 -8.09
C ARG A 198 13.51 25.37 -7.32
N LEU A 199 14.44 24.59 -7.86
CA LEU A 199 15.71 24.27 -7.19
C LEU A 199 16.52 25.53 -6.85
N GLY A 200 16.59 26.51 -7.77
CA GLY A 200 17.25 27.79 -7.51
C GLY A 200 16.59 28.56 -6.36
N ALA A 201 15.26 28.71 -6.41
CA ALA A 201 14.50 29.40 -5.37
C ALA A 201 14.57 28.69 -4.00
N GLN A 202 14.55 27.35 -3.99
CA GLN A 202 14.70 26.54 -2.79
C GLN A 202 16.09 26.71 -2.16
N GLN A 203 17.17 26.70 -2.96
CA GLN A 203 18.51 26.94 -2.44
C GLN A 203 18.65 28.34 -1.81
N THR A 204 18.08 29.38 -2.45
CA THR A 204 18.07 30.75 -1.89
C THR A 204 17.22 30.87 -0.62
N LYS A 205 16.09 30.16 -0.53
CA LYS A 205 15.16 30.23 0.61
C LYS A 205 15.60 29.40 1.82
N LEU A 206 16.21 28.24 1.59
CA LEU A 206 16.57 27.27 2.64
C LEU A 206 18.05 27.32 3.03
N ASN A 207 18.93 27.85 2.18
CA ASN A 207 20.37 28.00 2.42
C ASN A 207 21.08 26.73 2.93
N LEU A 208 20.70 25.57 2.36
CA LEU A 208 21.23 24.26 2.74
C LEU A 208 22.70 24.08 2.31
N PRO A 209 23.50 23.26 3.02
CA PRO A 209 24.85 22.90 2.58
C PRO A 209 24.83 22.01 1.33
N VAL A 210 26.01 21.71 0.78
CA VAL A 210 26.18 20.93 -0.47
C VAL A 210 25.64 19.50 -0.37
N ILE A 211 25.70 18.91 0.82
CA ILE A 211 25.01 17.67 1.17
C ILE A 211 24.22 17.96 2.47
N PRO A 212 22.92 18.29 2.40
CA PRO A 212 22.09 18.44 3.59
C PRO A 212 21.79 17.07 4.21
N THR A 213 21.87 17.03 5.53
CA THR A 213 21.51 15.89 6.37
C THR A 213 20.08 16.01 6.88
N THR A 214 19.36 14.88 6.87
CA THR A 214 18.02 14.75 7.46
C THR A 214 17.76 13.29 7.83
N ILE A 215 16.61 13.02 8.46
CA ILE A 215 16.06 11.67 8.63
C ILE A 215 14.64 11.62 8.06
N ILE A 216 14.05 10.43 7.88
CA ILE A 216 12.69 10.31 7.31
C ILE A 216 11.64 10.97 8.21
N ASP A 217 11.30 10.35 9.34
CA ASP A 217 10.09 10.70 10.09
C ASP A 217 10.18 10.54 11.61
N SER A 218 10.39 9.31 12.06
CA SER A 218 9.91 8.77 13.32
C SER A 218 11.06 8.52 14.30
N PHE A 219 10.76 8.61 15.60
CA PHE A 219 11.64 8.16 16.68
C PHE A 219 11.01 6.96 17.43
N PRO A 220 11.78 6.22 18.26
CA PRO A 220 11.29 5.04 18.97
C PRO A 220 9.97 5.23 19.72
N GLN A 221 8.96 4.41 19.42
CA GLN A 221 7.71 4.38 20.20
C GLN A 221 7.94 3.66 21.53
N THR A 222 8.43 4.42 22.50
CA THR A 222 8.80 3.92 23.84
C THR A 222 7.61 3.28 24.57
N GLU A 223 7.91 2.46 25.56
CA GLU A 223 6.90 1.91 26.47
C GLU A 223 6.17 3.03 27.24
N GLU A 224 6.86 4.16 27.50
CA GLU A 224 6.28 5.35 28.12
C GLU A 224 5.30 6.08 27.19
N LEU A 225 5.67 6.34 25.92
CA LEU A 225 4.77 6.94 24.93
C LEU A 225 3.52 6.07 24.72
N ARG A 226 3.69 4.76 24.56
CA ARG A 226 2.57 3.82 24.41
C ARG A 226 1.68 3.75 25.66
N ARG A 227 2.25 3.89 26.86
CA ARG A 227 1.49 4.07 28.11
C ARG A 227 0.69 5.37 28.09
N ILE A 228 1.30 6.49 27.72
CA ILE A 228 0.67 7.82 27.63
C ILE A 228 -0.49 7.83 26.62
N HIS A 229 -0.30 7.25 25.42
CA HIS A 229 -1.38 7.09 24.44
C HIS A 229 -2.54 6.25 24.97
N PHE A 230 -2.24 5.13 25.66
CA PHE A 230 -3.25 4.27 26.25
C PHE A 230 -4.02 4.98 27.38
N GLU A 231 -3.31 5.65 28.29
CA GLU A 231 -3.91 6.41 29.38
C GLU A 231 -4.76 7.58 28.87
N TYR A 232 -4.39 8.21 27.75
CA TYR A 232 -5.22 9.24 27.11
C TYR A 232 -6.46 8.66 26.41
N LYS A 233 -6.32 7.62 25.58
CA LYS A 233 -7.49 6.97 24.92
C LYS A 233 -8.46 6.32 25.95
N ASP A 234 -7.96 5.90 27.11
CA ASP A 234 -8.74 5.39 28.26
C ASP A 234 -9.17 6.50 29.27
N LYS A 235 -8.95 7.78 28.94
CA LYS A 235 -9.38 8.97 29.71
C LYS A 235 -8.87 9.02 31.16
N LYS A 236 -7.71 8.44 31.44
CA LYS A 236 -7.01 8.47 32.73
C LYS A 236 -6.18 9.75 32.93
N ILE A 237 -5.74 10.38 31.84
CA ILE A 237 -5.06 11.68 31.84
C ILE A 237 -5.84 12.69 31.00
N SER A 238 -5.69 13.97 31.32
CA SER A 238 -6.28 15.09 30.59
C SER A 238 -5.61 15.33 29.22
N GLU A 239 -6.28 16.10 28.34
CA GLU A 239 -5.68 16.54 27.08
C GLU A 239 -4.47 17.45 27.34
N GLU A 240 -4.52 18.28 28.38
CA GLU A 240 -3.41 19.14 28.80
C GLU A 240 -2.18 18.34 29.25
N GLU A 241 -2.38 17.26 30.02
CA GLU A 241 -1.30 16.35 30.44
C GLU A 241 -0.73 15.56 29.26
N TYR A 242 -1.58 15.03 28.38
CA TYR A 242 -1.17 14.36 27.14
C TYR A 242 -0.34 15.30 26.25
N VAL A 243 -0.87 16.48 25.95
CA VAL A 243 -0.20 17.50 25.12
C VAL A 243 1.12 17.95 25.74
N LYS A 244 1.19 18.08 27.07
CA LYS A 244 2.45 18.37 27.77
C LYS A 244 3.48 17.25 27.57
N ALA A 245 3.08 15.99 27.77
CA ALA A 245 3.99 14.84 27.65
C ALA A 245 4.52 14.66 26.21
N ILE A 246 3.66 14.79 25.19
CA ILE A 246 4.08 14.74 23.79
C ILE A 246 5.03 15.90 23.45
N LYS A 247 4.77 17.12 23.94
CA LYS A 247 5.69 18.27 23.77
C LYS A 247 7.04 18.07 24.47
N GLU A 248 7.06 17.41 25.63
CA GLU A 248 8.30 17.04 26.30
C GLU A 248 9.13 16.03 25.49
N GLU A 249 8.50 15.09 24.78
CA GLU A 249 9.21 14.16 23.88
C GLU A 249 9.72 14.85 22.61
N ILE A 250 8.90 15.67 21.94
CA ILE A 250 9.34 16.49 20.77
C ILE A 250 10.59 17.31 21.13
N ASN A 251 10.61 17.92 22.32
CA ASN A 251 11.76 18.67 22.84
C ASN A 251 13.02 17.81 23.10
N LYS A 252 12.88 16.52 23.46
CA LYS A 252 14.01 15.57 23.53
C LYS A 252 14.52 15.22 22.13
N VAL A 253 13.60 14.96 21.20
CA VAL A 253 13.89 14.59 19.80
C VAL A 253 14.58 15.73 19.05
N VAL A 254 14.10 16.98 19.18
CA VAL A 254 14.73 18.18 18.60
C VAL A 254 16.16 18.34 19.12
N LYS A 255 16.35 18.35 20.44
CA LYS A 255 17.68 18.52 21.06
C LYS A 255 18.65 17.40 20.68
N LEU A 256 18.17 16.16 20.58
CA LEU A 256 19.00 15.04 20.16
C LEU A 256 19.53 15.22 18.73
N GLN A 257 18.71 15.76 17.82
CA GLN A 257 19.15 16.04 16.45
C GLN A 257 20.06 17.27 16.36
N GLU A 258 19.85 18.29 17.20
CA GLU A 258 20.74 19.46 17.31
C GLU A 258 22.11 19.10 17.92
N GLU A 259 22.15 18.22 18.93
CA GLU A 259 23.38 17.59 19.47
C GLU A 259 24.16 16.78 18.43
N LEU A 260 23.50 16.41 17.33
CA LEU A 260 24.04 15.62 16.23
C LEU A 260 24.21 16.44 14.95
N ASP A 261 24.07 17.77 15.02
CA ASP A 261 24.26 18.71 13.91
C ASP A 261 23.43 18.43 12.62
N ILE A 262 22.25 17.80 12.75
CA ILE A 262 21.39 17.50 11.60
C ILE A 262 20.80 18.80 11.01
N ASP A 263 20.90 19.00 9.70
CA ASP A 263 20.50 20.26 9.02
C ASP A 263 18.98 20.47 9.01
N VAL A 264 18.24 19.41 8.69
CA VAL A 264 16.78 19.44 8.54
C VAL A 264 16.14 18.41 9.46
N LEU A 265 15.40 18.92 10.44
CA LEU A 265 14.85 18.20 11.58
C LEU A 265 13.46 17.59 11.31
N VAL A 266 13.14 16.56 12.09
CA VAL A 266 11.76 16.04 12.28
C VAL A 266 11.32 16.23 13.74
N HIS A 267 10.01 16.18 14.01
CA HIS A 267 9.48 16.15 15.39
C HIS A 267 9.42 14.74 16.00
N GLY A 268 9.64 13.69 15.20
CA GLY A 268 9.75 12.29 15.63
C GLY A 268 8.43 11.52 15.75
N GLU A 269 7.32 12.15 15.40
CA GLU A 269 5.96 11.59 15.39
C GLU A 269 5.42 11.00 16.72
N PRO A 270 5.83 11.48 17.92
CA PRO A 270 5.38 10.90 19.19
C PRO A 270 3.88 11.06 19.44
N GLU A 271 3.13 11.85 18.66
CA GLU A 271 1.67 11.95 18.74
C GLU A 271 0.92 10.76 18.11
N ARG A 272 1.57 9.96 17.25
CA ARG A 272 0.89 9.01 16.36
C ARG A 272 0.90 7.60 16.92
N SER A 273 -0.30 7.02 17.10
CA SER A 273 -0.46 5.60 17.46
C SER A 273 -0.33 4.63 16.26
N GLY A 274 -0.19 5.16 15.05
CA GLY A 274 -0.02 4.39 13.83
C GLY A 274 -0.15 5.25 12.57
N MET A 275 0.68 4.97 11.57
CA MET A 275 0.89 5.77 10.35
C MET A 275 -0.40 6.27 9.68
N VAL A 276 -1.36 5.38 9.38
CA VAL A 276 -2.60 5.74 8.68
C VAL A 276 -3.76 6.00 9.64
N GLU A 277 -3.77 5.35 10.81
CA GLU A 277 -4.83 5.52 11.81
C GLU A 277 -4.89 6.96 12.34
N TYR A 278 -3.75 7.57 12.68
CA TYR A 278 -3.73 8.93 13.23
C TYR A 278 -4.31 9.97 12.27
N PHE A 279 -4.00 9.89 10.97
CA PHE A 279 -4.55 10.81 9.96
C PHE A 279 -6.04 10.57 9.75
N ALA A 280 -6.44 9.30 9.60
CA ALA A 280 -7.83 8.94 9.44
C ALA A 280 -8.69 9.38 10.64
N GLU A 281 -8.20 9.28 11.89
CA GLU A 281 -8.92 9.72 13.11
C GLU A 281 -9.28 11.21 13.10
N GLN A 282 -8.66 12.04 12.24
CA GLN A 282 -8.97 13.47 12.09
C GLN A 282 -9.78 13.82 10.83
N LEU A 283 -10.09 12.85 9.95
CA LEU A 283 -10.80 13.06 8.68
C LEU A 283 -12.28 12.63 8.76
N SER A 284 -13.14 13.36 8.04
CA SER A 284 -14.53 12.92 7.81
C SER A 284 -14.57 11.77 6.78
N GLY A 285 -15.65 10.99 6.79
CA GLY A 285 -15.80 9.80 5.94
C GLY A 285 -15.12 8.54 6.47
N PHE A 286 -14.38 8.61 7.59
CA PHE A 286 -13.69 7.48 8.21
C PHE A 286 -14.39 6.93 9.47
N ALA A 287 -14.40 5.60 9.60
CA ALA A 287 -14.83 4.86 10.77
C ALA A 287 -13.75 3.87 11.23
N PHE A 288 -13.79 3.50 12.51
CA PHE A 288 -12.75 2.72 13.18
C PHE A 288 -13.33 1.52 13.90
N THR A 289 -12.56 0.44 13.93
CA THR A 289 -12.85 -0.73 14.75
C THR A 289 -12.07 -0.67 16.06
N ILE A 290 -12.59 -1.36 17.08
CA ILE A 290 -11.84 -1.60 18.33
C ILE A 290 -10.93 -2.83 18.15
N ASN A 291 -11.50 -3.93 17.62
CA ASN A 291 -10.84 -5.25 17.51
C ASN A 291 -10.70 -5.75 16.05
N GLY A 292 -10.84 -4.88 15.05
CA GLY A 292 -10.77 -5.25 13.63
C GLY A 292 -9.34 -5.41 13.14
N TRP A 293 -8.66 -6.44 13.61
CA TRP A 293 -7.30 -6.80 13.23
C TRP A 293 -7.25 -7.66 11.96
N VAL A 294 -6.34 -7.34 11.04
CA VAL A 294 -5.96 -8.14 9.86
C VAL A 294 -4.49 -8.53 10.00
N GLN A 295 -4.15 -9.78 9.71
CA GLN A 295 -2.75 -10.24 9.71
C GLN A 295 -1.99 -9.59 8.55
N SER A 296 -0.81 -9.02 8.83
CA SER A 296 0.04 -8.39 7.81
C SER A 296 1.33 -9.16 7.55
N TYR A 297 2.07 -9.55 8.58
CA TYR A 297 3.29 -10.36 8.44
C TYR A 297 3.66 -11.06 9.75
N GLY A 298 3.84 -12.39 9.72
CA GLY A 298 4.13 -13.17 10.94
C GLY A 298 3.02 -12.97 11.98
N SER A 299 3.39 -12.54 13.19
CA SER A 299 2.45 -12.15 14.25
C SER A 299 2.05 -10.66 14.25
N HIS A 300 2.56 -9.86 13.30
CA HIS A 300 2.20 -8.45 13.18
C HIS A 300 0.85 -8.30 12.44
N CYS A 301 -0.12 -7.72 13.14
CA CYS A 301 -1.44 -7.39 12.62
C CYS A 301 -1.62 -5.87 12.54
N VAL A 302 -2.36 -5.42 11.54
CA VAL A 302 -2.78 -4.03 11.35
C VAL A 302 -4.27 -3.88 11.62
N LYS A 303 -4.74 -2.66 11.86
CA LYS A 303 -6.15 -2.35 12.10
C LYS A 303 -6.63 -1.29 11.09
N PRO A 304 -7.01 -1.68 9.85
CA PRO A 304 -7.30 -0.72 8.79
C PRO A 304 -8.48 0.20 9.14
N PRO A 305 -8.39 1.51 8.89
CA PRO A 305 -9.54 2.40 8.89
C PRO A 305 -10.56 2.00 7.82
N ILE A 306 -11.81 2.47 7.96
CA ILE A 306 -12.91 2.18 7.05
C ILE A 306 -13.40 3.49 6.44
N ILE A 307 -13.24 3.66 5.13
CA ILE A 307 -13.83 4.80 4.41
C ILE A 307 -15.26 4.43 4.03
N TYR A 308 -16.25 5.09 4.63
CA TYR A 308 -17.69 4.78 4.45
C TYR A 308 -18.49 5.86 3.72
N GLY A 309 -17.83 6.95 3.31
CA GLY A 309 -18.46 8.07 2.60
C GLY A 309 -17.44 9.08 2.10
N ASP A 310 -17.91 10.28 1.77
CA ASP A 310 -17.07 11.35 1.24
C ASP A 310 -16.01 11.83 2.25
N VAL A 311 -14.75 11.85 1.83
CA VAL A 311 -13.63 12.30 2.66
C VAL A 311 -13.45 13.81 2.61
N SER A 312 -13.27 14.43 3.78
CA SER A 312 -12.90 15.85 3.90
C SER A 312 -12.13 16.11 5.21
N ARG A 313 -11.35 17.21 5.25
CA ARG A 313 -10.58 17.63 6.44
C ARG A 313 -11.35 18.71 7.23
N PRO A 314 -11.99 18.38 8.37
CA PRO A 314 -12.75 19.36 9.16
C PRO A 314 -11.90 20.32 10.00
N LYS A 315 -10.62 19.98 10.25
CA LYS A 315 -9.66 20.75 11.07
C LYS A 315 -8.21 20.35 10.72
N PRO A 316 -7.20 21.16 11.05
CA PRO A 316 -5.80 20.77 10.90
C PRO A 316 -5.43 19.50 11.68
N VAL A 317 -4.51 18.71 11.12
CA VAL A 317 -4.19 17.33 11.55
C VAL A 317 -2.84 17.26 12.30
N ILE A 318 -1.82 17.92 11.78
CA ILE A 318 -0.46 17.97 12.34
C ILE A 318 0.09 19.39 12.53
N VAL A 319 -0.52 20.42 11.93
CA VAL A 319 -0.04 21.83 12.03
C VAL A 319 0.36 22.20 13.45
N PHE A 320 -0.46 21.90 14.47
CA PHE A 320 -0.16 22.19 15.88
C PHE A 320 1.16 21.58 16.38
N TRP A 321 1.44 20.32 16.01
CA TRP A 321 2.66 19.61 16.41
C TRP A 321 3.87 20.13 15.64
N SER A 322 3.78 20.28 14.31
CA SER A 322 4.86 20.81 13.50
C SER A 322 5.22 22.27 13.85
N THR A 323 4.23 23.14 14.12
CA THR A 323 4.51 24.51 14.59
C THR A 323 5.11 24.51 15.99
N THR A 324 4.66 23.61 16.88
CA THR A 324 5.26 23.51 18.22
C THR A 324 6.72 23.07 18.10
N ALA A 325 7.01 22.03 17.31
CA ALA A 325 8.36 21.54 17.08
C ALA A 325 9.27 22.61 16.44
N HIS A 326 8.76 23.32 15.43
CA HIS A 326 9.48 24.42 14.79
C HIS A 326 9.80 25.55 15.79
N SER A 327 8.89 25.87 16.72
CA SER A 327 9.14 26.89 17.76
C SER A 327 10.21 26.52 18.81
N MET A 328 10.67 25.26 18.84
CA MET A 328 11.69 24.78 19.77
C MET A 328 13.13 24.89 19.25
N THR A 329 13.33 25.30 17.99
CA THR A 329 14.61 25.26 17.29
C THR A 329 14.77 26.43 16.32
N THR A 330 16.01 26.75 15.93
CA THR A 330 16.32 27.68 14.83
C THR A 330 16.61 26.98 13.50
N ARG A 331 16.67 25.64 13.48
CA ARG A 331 16.87 24.84 12.26
C ARG A 331 15.56 24.65 11.49
N LEU A 332 15.68 24.15 10.27
CA LEU A 332 14.53 23.82 9.42
C LEU A 332 13.80 22.59 9.96
N MET A 333 12.48 22.68 10.08
CA MET A 333 11.60 21.61 10.57
C MET A 333 10.74 21.05 9.42
N LYS A 334 10.64 19.73 9.32
CA LYS A 334 9.72 19.04 8.40
C LYS A 334 8.29 19.03 8.95
N GLY A 335 7.33 19.28 8.06
CA GLY A 335 5.99 18.67 8.17
C GLY A 335 6.01 17.30 7.50
N ILE A 336 5.30 16.31 8.05
CA ILE A 336 5.30 14.93 7.53
C ILE A 336 3.86 14.45 7.42
N LEU A 337 3.42 14.11 6.22
CA LEU A 337 2.07 13.70 5.87
C LEU A 337 2.09 12.32 5.21
N ILE A 338 1.02 11.54 5.39
CA ILE A 338 0.83 10.31 4.60
C ILE A 338 0.02 10.63 3.35
N GLY A 339 0.48 10.16 2.20
CA GLY A 339 -0.12 10.47 0.91
C GLY A 339 -1.48 9.78 0.68
N PRO A 340 -2.31 10.35 -0.22
CA PRO A 340 -3.69 9.89 -0.45
C PRO A 340 -3.80 8.48 -1.02
N ILE A 341 -2.79 7.95 -1.73
CA ILE A 341 -2.80 6.56 -2.23
C ILE A 341 -2.48 5.60 -1.09
N THR A 342 -1.64 6.00 -0.14
CA THR A 342 -1.29 5.20 1.04
C THR A 342 -2.41 5.18 2.07
N ILE A 343 -3.10 6.29 2.30
CA ILE A 343 -4.34 6.30 3.09
C ILE A 343 -5.40 5.38 2.45
N LEU A 344 -5.58 5.44 1.12
CA LEU A 344 -6.54 4.61 0.37
C LEU A 344 -6.19 3.11 0.35
N ASN A 345 -4.92 2.75 0.15
CA ASN A 345 -4.48 1.36 -0.02
C ASN A 345 -4.13 0.65 1.31
N CYS A 346 -4.26 1.35 2.44
CA CYS A 346 -4.16 0.80 3.79
C CYS A 346 -5.46 0.96 4.61
N SER A 347 -6.56 1.35 3.97
CA SER A 347 -7.92 1.37 4.52
C SER A 347 -8.82 0.39 3.79
N PHE A 348 -9.88 -0.09 4.44
CA PHE A 348 -11.04 -0.63 3.74
C PHE A 348 -11.77 0.51 3.04
N VAL A 349 -12.00 0.40 1.73
CA VAL A 349 -12.54 1.49 0.89
C VAL A 349 -13.97 1.15 0.49
N GLN A 350 -14.87 2.13 0.55
CA GLN A 350 -16.22 2.06 -0.03
C GLN A 350 -16.24 1.52 -1.47
N ASN A 351 -17.29 0.76 -1.80
CA ASN A 351 -17.45 0.03 -3.07
C ASN A 351 -18.58 0.59 -3.96
N ASP A 352 -19.21 1.69 -3.56
CA ASP A 352 -20.27 2.40 -4.28
C ASP A 352 -19.74 3.37 -5.35
N GLN A 353 -18.52 3.90 -5.17
CA GLN A 353 -17.83 4.80 -6.09
C GLN A 353 -16.43 4.29 -6.51
N PRO A 354 -15.90 4.70 -7.68
CA PRO A 354 -14.57 4.29 -8.13
C PRO A 354 -13.44 4.74 -7.18
N ARG A 355 -12.47 3.86 -6.92
CA ARG A 355 -11.32 4.12 -6.00
C ARG A 355 -10.61 5.45 -6.23
N PHE A 356 -10.48 5.91 -7.49
CA PHE A 356 -9.84 7.19 -7.80
C PHE A 356 -10.62 8.39 -7.24
N GLN A 357 -11.95 8.33 -7.17
CA GLN A 357 -12.79 9.43 -6.70
C GLN A 357 -12.61 9.64 -5.20
N THR A 358 -12.64 8.56 -4.41
CA THR A 358 -12.23 8.56 -3.00
C THR A 358 -10.78 9.04 -2.83
N CYS A 359 -9.86 8.65 -3.72
CA CYS A 359 -8.47 9.11 -3.66
C CYS A 359 -8.34 10.63 -3.88
N TYR A 360 -9.14 11.22 -4.77
CA TYR A 360 -9.15 12.68 -4.99
C TYR A 360 -9.69 13.43 -3.78
N GLN A 361 -10.71 12.88 -3.09
CA GLN A 361 -11.23 13.46 -1.84
C GLN A 361 -10.16 13.47 -0.74
N ILE A 362 -9.42 12.37 -0.57
CA ILE A 362 -8.26 12.33 0.35
C ILE A 362 -7.17 13.31 -0.12
N ALA A 363 -6.89 13.39 -1.42
CA ALA A 363 -5.86 14.29 -1.95
C ALA A 363 -6.16 15.77 -1.70
N LEU A 364 -7.43 16.19 -1.81
CA LEU A 364 -7.88 17.53 -1.43
C LEU A 364 -7.77 17.75 0.09
N ALA A 365 -8.18 16.78 0.90
CA ALA A 365 -8.05 16.84 2.36
C ALA A 365 -6.57 16.98 2.81
N ILE A 366 -5.63 16.32 2.13
CA ILE A 366 -4.18 16.46 2.37
C ILE A 366 -3.64 17.79 1.81
N LYS A 367 -4.14 18.27 0.65
CA LYS A 367 -3.79 19.58 0.10
C LYS A 367 -4.07 20.71 1.08
N ASP A 368 -5.26 20.70 1.70
CA ASP A 368 -5.64 21.70 2.69
C ASP A 368 -4.68 21.72 3.91
N GLU A 369 -4.15 20.56 4.29
CA GLU A 369 -3.13 20.43 5.36
C GLU A 369 -1.75 20.94 4.91
N VAL A 370 -1.34 20.65 3.67
CA VAL A 370 -0.10 21.19 3.06
C VAL A 370 -0.16 22.72 3.01
N GLU A 371 -1.27 23.29 2.53
CA GLU A 371 -1.43 24.74 2.46
C GLU A 371 -1.43 25.38 3.87
N ASP A 372 -2.00 24.74 4.88
CA ASP A 372 -1.96 25.25 6.27
C ASP A 372 -0.58 25.12 6.92
N LEU A 373 0.20 24.09 6.60
CA LEU A 373 1.60 23.96 7.00
C LEU A 373 2.46 25.06 6.36
N GLU A 374 2.28 25.37 5.07
CA GLU A 374 2.97 26.48 4.41
C GLU A 374 2.59 27.84 5.03
N LYS A 375 1.29 28.09 5.29
CA LYS A 375 0.81 29.29 6.01
C LYS A 375 1.43 29.40 7.41
N ALA A 376 1.70 28.26 8.05
CA ALA A 376 2.34 28.15 9.35
C ALA A 376 3.88 28.11 9.31
N VAL A 377 4.50 28.49 8.17
CA VAL A 377 5.95 28.64 7.98
C VAL A 377 6.72 27.29 8.01
N ILE A 378 6.03 26.17 7.86
CA ILE A 378 6.67 24.85 7.68
C ILE A 378 7.07 24.71 6.20
N ASN A 379 8.31 25.09 5.91
CA ASN A 379 8.82 25.30 4.54
C ASN A 379 9.39 24.03 3.86
N ILE A 380 9.43 22.91 4.56
CA ILE A 380 9.78 21.58 4.02
C ILE A 380 8.67 20.63 4.45
N ILE A 381 8.00 20.00 3.49
CA ILE A 381 6.89 19.07 3.74
C ILE A 381 7.18 17.77 3.00
N GLN A 382 7.13 16.67 3.73
CA GLN A 382 7.25 15.30 3.24
C GLN A 382 5.84 14.70 3.11
N ILE A 383 5.60 13.96 2.04
CA ILE A 383 4.31 13.31 1.75
C ILE A 383 4.61 11.87 1.30
N ASP A 384 4.37 10.90 2.17
CA ASP A 384 4.91 9.55 2.02
C ASP A 384 3.92 8.59 1.35
N GLU A 385 4.37 7.93 0.27
CA GLU A 385 3.54 7.08 -0.58
C GLU A 385 3.98 5.60 -0.63
N LEU A 386 4.12 5.02 0.55
CA LEU A 386 4.63 3.65 0.74
C LEU A 386 3.74 2.58 0.05
N ALA A 387 2.44 2.81 -0.10
CA ALA A 387 1.52 1.87 -0.74
C ALA A 387 1.24 2.15 -2.22
N LEU A 388 1.95 3.09 -2.86
CA LEU A 388 1.81 3.36 -4.31
C LEU A 388 2.07 2.11 -5.15
N ARG A 389 3.13 1.34 -4.82
CA ARG A 389 3.43 0.06 -5.49
C ARG A 389 2.51 -1.08 -5.05
N LYS A 390 1.98 -1.03 -3.82
CA LYS A 390 1.10 -2.07 -3.23
C LYS A 390 -0.24 -2.15 -3.96
N GLY A 391 -0.78 -1.02 -4.41
CA GLY A 391 -2.04 -0.96 -5.15
C GLY A 391 -1.93 -1.12 -6.68
N LEU A 392 -0.72 -1.32 -7.21
CA LEU A 392 -0.49 -1.44 -8.65
C LEU A 392 -1.16 -2.71 -9.21
N PRO A 393 -2.04 -2.63 -10.23
CA PRO A 393 -2.71 -3.78 -10.82
C PRO A 393 -1.75 -4.88 -11.30
N LEU A 394 -2.16 -6.14 -11.17
CA LEU A 394 -1.34 -7.30 -11.54
C LEU A 394 -1.22 -7.46 -13.07
N GLY A 395 -2.24 -7.05 -13.83
CA GLY A 395 -2.22 -6.93 -15.28
C GLY A 395 -1.64 -5.60 -15.76
N LYS A 396 -0.62 -5.63 -16.62
CA LYS A 396 0.11 -4.47 -17.16
C LYS A 396 -0.79 -3.51 -17.93
N SER A 397 -1.84 -4.00 -18.57
CA SER A 397 -2.82 -3.18 -19.31
C SER A 397 -3.57 -2.18 -18.42
N GLU A 398 -3.69 -2.44 -17.13
CA GLU A 398 -4.41 -1.62 -16.16
C GLU A 398 -3.49 -0.71 -15.35
N GLN A 399 -2.18 -0.99 -15.37
CA GLN A 399 -1.17 -0.23 -14.65
C GLN A 399 -1.07 1.23 -15.12
N SER A 400 -1.33 1.52 -16.40
CA SER A 400 -1.46 2.90 -16.93
C SER A 400 -2.50 3.65 -16.11
N LEU A 401 -3.78 3.26 -16.23
CA LEU A 401 -4.91 3.95 -15.60
C LEU A 401 -4.71 4.12 -14.09
N TYR A 402 -4.16 3.11 -13.40
CA TYR A 402 -3.80 3.22 -11.99
C TYR A 402 -2.73 4.28 -11.73
N LEU A 403 -1.59 4.21 -12.43
CA LEU A 403 -0.48 5.15 -12.26
C LEU A 403 -0.90 6.58 -12.63
N ASP A 404 -1.74 6.74 -13.63
CA ASP A 404 -2.25 8.03 -14.09
C ASP A 404 -3.08 8.69 -12.96
N TRP A 405 -4.05 7.99 -12.34
CA TRP A 405 -4.79 8.58 -11.21
C TRP A 405 -3.98 8.64 -9.91
N ALA A 406 -3.08 7.70 -9.65
CA ALA A 406 -2.24 7.72 -8.45
C ALA A 406 -1.24 8.89 -8.49
N VAL A 407 -0.49 9.06 -9.58
CA VAL A 407 0.44 10.20 -9.73
C VAL A 407 -0.32 11.52 -9.77
N HIS A 408 -1.54 11.55 -10.33
CA HIS A 408 -2.41 12.72 -10.26
C HIS A 408 -2.84 13.07 -8.83
N SER A 409 -3.41 12.11 -8.07
CA SER A 409 -3.81 12.32 -6.66
C SER A 409 -2.65 12.81 -5.81
N PHE A 410 -1.46 12.23 -5.96
CA PHE A 410 -0.28 12.71 -5.25
C PHE A 410 0.03 14.17 -5.61
N ARG A 411 0.03 14.53 -6.90
CA ARG A 411 0.29 15.90 -7.37
C ARG A 411 -0.74 16.91 -6.86
N VAL A 412 -2.00 16.53 -6.68
CA VAL A 412 -3.05 17.41 -6.13
C VAL A 412 -2.69 17.90 -4.72
N THR A 413 -2.01 17.09 -3.90
CA THR A 413 -1.63 17.48 -2.52
C THR A 413 -0.66 18.67 -2.46
N HIS A 414 0.22 18.82 -3.45
CA HIS A 414 1.38 19.72 -3.38
C HIS A 414 1.50 20.63 -4.62
N CYS A 415 0.44 20.75 -5.42
CA CYS A 415 0.34 21.68 -6.55
C CYS A 415 -0.91 22.55 -6.40
N GLY A 416 -0.79 23.84 -6.70
CA GLY A 416 -1.88 24.82 -6.50
C GLY A 416 -3.22 24.42 -7.12
N ASN A 417 -3.21 23.72 -8.26
CA ASN A 417 -4.29 22.87 -8.81
C ASN A 417 -3.70 21.95 -9.91
N PHE A 418 -4.32 20.79 -10.20
CA PHE A 418 -3.92 19.94 -11.33
C PHE A 418 -5.04 19.06 -11.93
N GLY A 419 -4.83 18.63 -13.18
CA GLY A 419 -5.63 17.66 -13.95
C GLY A 419 -4.80 16.44 -14.40
N PHE A 420 -5.38 15.57 -15.22
CA PHE A 420 -4.66 14.45 -15.86
C PHE A 420 -3.63 14.93 -16.91
N ASP A 421 -2.62 14.10 -17.20
CA ASP A 421 -1.57 14.40 -18.21
C ASP A 421 -1.07 13.10 -18.87
N GLU A 422 -1.57 12.80 -20.07
CA GLU A 422 -1.24 11.58 -20.84
C GLU A 422 0.27 11.39 -21.12
N LYS A 423 1.09 12.45 -20.98
CA LYS A 423 2.54 12.35 -21.22
C LYS A 423 3.30 11.56 -20.16
N LEU A 424 2.71 11.29 -19.00
CA LEU A 424 3.32 10.49 -17.93
C LEU A 424 3.73 9.08 -18.39
N LEU A 425 3.01 8.49 -19.36
CA LEU A 425 3.27 7.15 -19.90
C LEU A 425 4.61 7.04 -20.64
N SER A 426 5.21 8.15 -21.05
CA SER A 426 6.53 8.18 -21.70
C SER A 426 7.70 7.80 -20.77
N ILE A 427 7.51 7.87 -19.44
CA ILE A 427 8.55 7.62 -18.42
C ILE A 427 9.03 6.16 -18.42
N PHE A 428 8.22 5.20 -18.89
CA PHE A 428 8.53 3.77 -18.81
C PHE A 428 9.47 3.23 -19.90
N HIS A 429 9.98 4.06 -20.81
CA HIS A 429 10.87 3.63 -21.90
C HIS A 429 12.26 4.28 -21.87
N LYS A 430 13.21 3.56 -21.25
CA LYS A 430 14.68 3.79 -21.21
C LYS A 430 15.16 5.10 -20.58
N GLY A 431 15.92 4.97 -19.48
CA GLY A 431 16.93 5.97 -19.10
C GLY A 431 16.38 7.31 -18.60
N VAL A 432 15.42 7.28 -17.68
CA VAL A 432 14.84 8.48 -17.05
C VAL A 432 15.95 9.34 -16.42
N GLN A 433 16.21 10.52 -16.99
CA GLN A 433 17.09 11.52 -16.39
C GLN A 433 16.34 12.24 -15.26
N TYR A 434 16.73 11.97 -14.01
CA TYR A 434 16.09 12.56 -12.84
C TYR A 434 16.59 14.00 -12.62
N GLY A 435 15.70 14.98 -12.83
CA GLY A 435 16.01 16.41 -12.77
C GLY A 435 15.79 17.07 -11.41
N ALA A 436 15.50 16.29 -10.36
CA ALA A 436 15.34 16.73 -8.98
C ALA A 436 16.40 16.07 -8.08
N GLY A 437 16.50 16.51 -6.83
CA GLY A 437 17.40 15.91 -5.85
C GLY A 437 17.00 14.49 -5.46
N ILE A 438 17.99 13.63 -5.22
CA ILE A 438 17.82 12.27 -4.70
C ILE A 438 18.61 12.13 -3.38
N GLY A 439 18.05 11.39 -2.42
CA GLY A 439 18.79 10.79 -1.30
C GLY A 439 18.58 9.27 -1.33
N PRO A 440 19.56 8.46 -1.75
CA PRO A 440 19.40 7.00 -1.85
C PRO A 440 19.59 6.31 -0.49
N ASN A 441 18.98 5.13 -0.31
CA ASN A 441 19.24 4.27 0.86
C ASN A 441 20.73 3.82 0.87
N VAL A 442 21.36 3.91 2.05
CA VAL A 442 22.76 3.51 2.29
C VAL A 442 22.95 2.50 3.45
N CYS A 443 21.88 2.15 4.19
CA CYS A 443 21.89 1.25 5.35
C CYS A 443 20.61 0.40 5.44
N ASP A 444 20.75 -0.89 5.77
CA ASP A 444 19.61 -1.79 6.05
C ASP A 444 19.06 -1.55 7.46
N ILE A 445 17.76 -1.25 7.54
CA ILE A 445 17.03 -0.93 8.77
C ILE A 445 16.69 -2.16 9.62
N ASN A 446 16.79 -3.38 9.07
CA ASN A 446 16.51 -4.61 9.81
C ASN A 446 17.80 -5.27 10.35
N SER A 447 18.97 -4.68 10.04
CA SER A 447 20.27 -5.18 10.47
C SER A 447 20.60 -4.74 11.90
N LEU A 448 20.91 -5.70 12.77
CA LEU A 448 21.51 -5.42 14.08
C LEU A 448 22.94 -4.88 14.00
N MET A 449 23.56 -4.93 12.81
CA MET A 449 24.90 -4.41 12.53
C MET A 449 24.80 -3.09 11.77
N ILE A 450 25.26 -2.00 12.40
CA ILE A 450 25.39 -0.69 11.77
C ILE A 450 26.77 -0.62 11.06
N PRO A 451 26.85 -0.35 9.75
CA PRO A 451 28.12 -0.22 9.02
C PRO A 451 28.98 0.96 9.49
N SER A 452 30.26 1.02 9.09
CA SER A 452 31.13 2.17 9.38
C SER A 452 30.86 3.36 8.46
N ALA A 453 31.22 4.58 8.90
CA ALA A 453 31.05 5.79 8.09
C ALA A 453 31.81 5.72 6.75
N GLU A 454 32.97 5.06 6.74
CA GLU A 454 33.77 4.83 5.55
C GLU A 454 33.08 3.88 4.55
N GLU A 455 32.48 2.79 5.04
CA GLU A 455 31.72 1.84 4.21
C GLU A 455 30.50 2.50 3.56
N ILE A 456 29.77 3.31 4.35
CA ILE A 456 28.59 4.06 3.88
C ILE A 456 29.04 5.14 2.88
N ALA A 457 30.11 5.87 3.17
CA ALA A 457 30.69 6.85 2.24
C ALA A 457 31.16 6.21 0.94
N GLU A 458 31.79 5.04 0.95
CA GLU A 458 32.24 4.35 -0.26
C GLU A 458 31.05 3.89 -1.13
N ARG A 459 30.00 3.32 -0.52
CA ARG A 459 28.74 2.98 -1.21
C ARG A 459 28.12 4.22 -1.85
N THR A 460 28.01 5.31 -1.09
CA THR A 460 27.43 6.58 -1.55
C THR A 460 28.27 7.21 -2.66
N THR A 461 29.61 7.15 -2.58
CA THR A 461 30.53 7.67 -3.60
C THR A 461 30.32 6.98 -4.96
N LYS A 462 29.99 5.68 -4.96
CA LYS A 462 29.66 4.92 -6.18
C LYS A 462 28.30 5.32 -6.78
N MET A 463 27.35 5.77 -5.95
CA MET A 463 26.05 6.30 -6.37
C MET A 463 26.08 7.77 -6.82
N LEU A 464 27.02 8.56 -6.28
CA LEU A 464 27.24 10.00 -6.53
C LEU A 464 27.70 10.36 -7.96
N THR A 465 27.64 9.42 -8.90
CA THR A 465 27.75 9.68 -10.35
C THR A 465 26.48 10.26 -10.98
N THR A 466 25.44 10.49 -10.16
CA THR A 466 24.12 11.03 -10.54
C THR A 466 23.71 12.21 -9.64
N ASN A 467 22.54 12.82 -9.88
CA ASN A 467 22.03 14.03 -9.19
C ASN A 467 21.58 13.80 -7.72
N VAL A 468 22.41 13.11 -6.93
CA VAL A 468 22.23 12.99 -5.47
C VAL A 468 22.50 14.36 -4.84
N SER A 469 21.55 14.87 -4.06
CA SER A 469 21.64 16.21 -3.43
C SER A 469 21.10 16.25 -2.01
N TRP A 470 20.89 15.08 -1.41
CA TRP A 470 20.46 14.89 -0.02
C TRP A 470 21.17 13.67 0.54
N PHE A 471 21.45 13.69 1.84
CA PHE A 471 21.82 12.51 2.59
C PHE A 471 20.73 12.27 3.64
N ASN A 472 20.17 11.06 3.64
CA ASN A 472 19.04 10.64 4.47
C ASN A 472 19.20 9.13 4.69
N PRO A 473 19.15 8.61 5.93
CA PRO A 473 19.14 7.18 6.16
C PRO A 473 17.69 6.67 6.11
N ASP A 474 17.48 5.45 5.63
CA ASP A 474 16.13 4.90 5.43
C ASP A 474 15.41 4.52 6.74
N PHE A 475 15.92 4.97 7.90
CA PHE A 475 15.49 4.54 9.23
C PHE A 475 14.10 5.05 9.61
N ILE A 476 13.11 4.15 9.58
CA ILE A 476 11.95 4.20 10.49
C ILE A 476 12.47 3.76 11.87
N LEU A 477 12.75 4.72 12.76
CA LEU A 477 13.39 4.43 14.06
C LEU A 477 12.40 3.91 15.11
N GLU A 478 11.10 3.92 14.83
CA GLU A 478 10.00 3.50 15.72
C GLU A 478 10.26 2.15 16.42
N THR A 479 10.83 1.19 15.68
CA THR A 479 11.09 -0.20 16.10
C THR A 479 12.37 -0.38 16.93
N HIS A 480 13.21 0.65 17.05
CA HIS A 480 14.57 0.56 17.59
C HIS A 480 14.69 1.05 19.03
N LYS A 481 15.73 0.64 19.75
CA LYS A 481 16.08 1.21 21.07
C LYS A 481 16.90 2.49 20.88
N HIS A 482 16.60 3.55 21.65
CA HIS A 482 17.29 4.86 21.58
C HIS A 482 18.83 4.80 21.57
N THR A 483 19.43 3.82 22.24
CA THR A 483 20.89 3.63 22.25
C THR A 483 21.45 3.24 20.88
N GLY A 484 20.73 2.40 20.11
CA GLY A 484 21.06 2.09 18.72
C GLY A 484 20.84 3.30 17.82
N VAL A 485 19.72 4.01 18.00
CA VAL A 485 19.39 5.24 17.25
C VAL A 485 20.50 6.29 17.37
N LYS A 486 20.92 6.63 18.60
CA LYS A 486 21.97 7.66 18.80
C LYS A 486 23.34 7.24 18.27
N LEU A 487 23.62 5.94 18.11
CA LEU A 487 24.83 5.46 17.45
C LEU A 487 24.71 5.55 15.92
N ALA A 488 23.59 5.10 15.36
CA ALA A 488 23.33 5.13 13.93
C ALA A 488 23.37 6.57 13.37
N LEU A 489 22.72 7.51 14.05
CA LEU A 489 22.70 8.92 13.64
C LEU A 489 24.09 9.59 13.72
N LYS A 490 24.94 9.22 14.69
CA LYS A 490 26.33 9.71 14.76
C LYS A 490 27.17 9.25 13.58
N ILE A 491 27.08 7.96 13.25
CA ILE A 491 27.80 7.37 12.11
C ILE A 491 27.32 8.02 10.80
N PHE A 492 26.01 8.23 10.67
CA PHE A 492 25.40 8.90 9.54
C PHE A 492 25.91 10.34 9.35
N VAL A 493 25.92 11.17 10.40
CA VAL A 493 26.42 12.56 10.31
C VAL A 493 27.91 12.59 9.94
N ALA A 494 28.75 11.78 10.59
CA ALA A 494 30.17 11.66 10.24
C ALA A 494 30.39 11.18 8.78
N THR A 495 29.45 10.41 8.22
CA THR A 495 29.48 10.04 6.80
C THR A 495 29.22 11.25 5.89
N ALA A 496 28.29 12.14 6.27
CA ALA A 496 28.00 13.36 5.51
C ALA A 496 29.20 14.33 5.49
N GLU A 497 29.86 14.53 6.63
CA GLU A 497 31.11 15.31 6.75
C GLU A 497 32.21 14.75 5.84
N LEU A 498 32.40 13.43 5.86
CA LEU A 498 33.38 12.72 5.04
C LEU A 498 33.06 12.83 3.52
N LEU A 499 31.78 12.77 3.13
CA LEU A 499 31.34 12.97 1.75
C LEU A 499 31.51 14.43 1.29
N CYS A 500 31.18 15.41 2.13
CA CYS A 500 31.42 16.83 1.87
C CYS A 500 32.91 17.12 1.64
N THR A 501 33.78 16.52 2.45
CA THR A 501 35.25 16.63 2.32
C THR A 501 35.72 16.07 0.97
N ARG A 502 35.33 14.82 0.64
CA ARG A 502 35.67 14.18 -0.64
C ARG A 502 35.17 14.97 -1.85
N LEU A 503 33.96 15.55 -1.80
CA LEU A 503 33.43 16.39 -2.87
C LEU A 503 34.16 17.74 -3.01
N ALA A 504 34.75 18.27 -1.94
CA ALA A 504 35.58 19.47 -2.01
C ALA A 504 36.94 19.17 -2.64
N GLU A 505 37.53 18.00 -2.36
CA GLU A 505 38.77 17.51 -2.96
C GLU A 505 38.61 17.24 -4.46
N VAL A 506 37.60 16.46 -4.86
CA VAL A 506 37.28 16.16 -6.27
C VAL A 506 36.88 17.42 -7.07
N LYS A 507 36.46 18.50 -6.41
CA LYS A 507 36.30 19.81 -7.05
C LYS A 507 37.63 20.51 -7.28
N LYS A 508 38.60 20.46 -6.36
CA LYS A 508 39.95 21.03 -6.57
C LYS A 508 40.66 20.34 -7.73
N GLU A 509 40.65 19.01 -7.78
CA GLU A 509 41.26 18.19 -8.85
C GLU A 509 40.65 18.39 -10.25
N LYS A 510 39.60 19.23 -10.38
CA LYS A 510 38.99 19.63 -11.66
C LYS A 510 39.18 21.11 -12.00
N PHE A 511 39.88 21.87 -11.16
CA PHE A 511 40.22 23.28 -11.36
C PHE A 511 41.74 23.55 -11.33
N GLU A 512 42.55 22.53 -11.03
CA GLU A 512 43.99 22.44 -11.35
C GLU A 512 44.20 21.70 -12.70
#